data_AF-A0A2N7L9X7-F1
#
_entry.id   AF-A0A2N7L9X7-F1
#
_cell.length_a   1.000
_cell.length_b   1.000
_cell.length_c   1.000
_cell.angle_alpha   90.00
_cell.angle_beta   90.00
_cell.angle_gamma   90.00
#
_symmetry.space_group_name_H-M   'P 1'
#
loop_
_entity.id
_entity.type
_entity.pdbx_description
1 polymer ?
#
loop_
_entity_poly.entity_id
_entity_poly.type
_entity_poly.pdbx_seq_one_letter_code
_entity_poly.pdbx_strand_id
1 'polypeptide(L)' 'MCKPRLNTPLIGFKRATTIEAEALTKGATVKVFDAPPCSVTYGYTQNNKLIAVEYTQLGAVSEWWIKEKEPCSNEHA' A
#
# COMPACT_ATOMS: atom_id res chain seq x y z
N MET A 1 -6.87 22.76 -9.89
CA MET A 1 -6.11 21.74 -9.12
C MET A 1 -5.99 20.49 -9.96
N CYS A 2 -4.81 20.19 -10.50
CA CYS A 2 -4.54 18.89 -11.10
C CYS A 2 -4.36 17.88 -9.96
N LYS A 3 -5.31 16.96 -9.77
CA LYS A 3 -5.03 15.75 -8.98
C LYS A 3 -3.88 15.03 -9.70
N PRO A 4 -2.73 14.79 -9.05
CA PRO A 4 -1.71 13.93 -9.62
C PRO A 4 -2.37 12.59 -9.92
N ARG A 5 -2.35 12.15 -11.18
CA ARG A 5 -2.75 10.80 -11.53
C ARG A 5 -1.66 9.87 -11.01
N LEU A 6 -1.79 9.40 -9.77
CA LEU A 6 -1.02 8.27 -9.26
C LEU A 6 -1.59 6.98 -9.84
N ASN A 7 -1.62 6.92 -11.17
CA ASN A 7 -2.06 5.77 -11.92
C ASN A 7 -0.89 4.83 -12.22
N THR A 8 0.23 4.92 -11.50
CA THR A 8 1.31 3.94 -11.65
C THR A 8 1.00 2.77 -10.71
N PRO A 9 0.49 1.64 -11.20
CA PRO A 9 0.30 0.47 -10.36
C PRO A 9 1.64 0.09 -9.71
N LEU A 10 1.62 -0.07 -8.40
CA LEU A 10 2.75 -0.61 -7.67
C LEU A 10 2.92 -2.07 -8.08
N ILE A 11 4.03 -2.42 -8.72
CA ILE A 11 4.26 -3.78 -9.24
C ILE A 11 4.18 -4.79 -8.08
N GLY A 12 3.31 -5.79 -8.23
CA GLY A 12 3.05 -6.80 -7.20
C GLY A 12 2.13 -6.32 -6.07
N PHE A 13 1.41 -5.22 -6.26
CA PHE A 13 0.37 -4.73 -5.36
C PHE A 13 -0.92 -4.47 -6.13
N LYS A 14 -2.04 -4.77 -5.46
CA LYS A 14 -3.37 -4.43 -5.95
C LYS A 14 -3.97 -3.30 -5.13
N ARG A 15 -4.85 -2.50 -5.73
CA ARG A 15 -5.65 -1.53 -4.98
C ARG A 15 -6.53 -2.27 -3.97
N ALA A 16 -6.62 -1.72 -2.78
CA ALA A 16 -7.44 -2.24 -1.69
C ALA A 16 -8.40 -1.17 -1.20
N THR A 17 -9.46 -1.64 -0.53
CA THR A 17 -10.29 -0.75 0.29
C THR A 17 -9.56 -0.41 1.60
N THR A 18 -9.94 0.70 2.24
CA THR A 18 -9.42 1.06 3.57
C THR A 18 -9.62 -0.08 4.58
N ILE A 19 -10.79 -0.72 4.56
CA ILE A 19 -11.12 -1.82 5.48
C ILE A 19 -10.17 -3.01 5.32
N GLU A 20 -9.91 -3.45 4.08
CA GLU A 20 -8.98 -4.55 3.81
C GLU A 20 -7.56 -4.21 4.24
N ALA A 21 -7.12 -2.98 3.96
CA ALA A 21 -5.78 -2.54 4.28
C ALA A 21 -5.58 -2.42 5.79
N GLU A 22 -6.50 -1.79 6.53
CA GLU A 22 -6.42 -1.65 7.99
C GLU A 22 -6.42 -3.00 8.71
N ALA A 23 -7.21 -3.96 8.22
CA ALA A 23 -7.21 -5.32 8.74
C ALA A 23 -5.84 -6.00 8.56
N LEU A 24 -5.19 -5.78 7.41
CA LEU A 24 -3.89 -6.36 7.06
C LEU A 24 -2.71 -5.67 7.78
N THR A 25 -2.79 -4.36 7.98
CA THR A 25 -1.71 -3.55 8.55
C THR A 25 -1.72 -3.52 10.09
N LYS A 26 -2.69 -4.18 10.73
CA LYS A 26 -2.76 -4.28 12.19
C LYS A 26 -1.49 -4.92 12.76
N GLY A 27 -0.72 -4.14 13.52
CA GLY A 27 0.55 -4.57 14.11
C GLY A 27 1.75 -4.51 13.16
N ALA A 28 1.60 -3.91 11.98
CA ALA A 28 2.72 -3.66 11.07
C ALA A 28 3.56 -2.45 11.53
N THR A 29 4.84 -2.46 11.18
CA THR A 29 5.74 -1.31 11.36
C THR A 29 5.56 -0.35 10.21
N VAL A 30 5.30 0.92 10.53
CA VAL A 30 5.10 2.00 9.55
C VAL A 30 6.45 2.63 9.16
N LYS A 31 6.64 2.87 7.87
CA LYS A 31 7.74 3.66 7.31
C LYS A 31 7.18 4.77 6.43
N VAL A 32 7.75 5.97 6.53
CA VAL A 32 7.38 7.09 5.66
C VAL A 32 8.33 7.13 4.47
N PHE A 33 7.78 7.26 3.27
CA PHE A 33 8.55 7.44 2.03
C PHE A 33 8.42 8.87 1.52
N ASP A 34 9.38 9.25 0.68
CA ASP A 34 9.32 10.53 -0.03
C ASP A 34 8.03 10.61 -0.86
N ALA A 35 7.38 11.78 -0.81
CA ALA A 35 6.12 12.03 -1.48
C ALA A 35 6.08 13.49 -1.93
N PRO A 36 5.34 13.80 -3.01
CA PRO A 36 5.14 15.17 -3.45
C PRO A 36 4.59 16.07 -2.33
N PRO A 37 4.78 17.41 -2.43
CA PRO A 37 4.21 18.34 -1.47
C PRO A 37 2.72 18.12 -1.23
N CYS A 38 2.27 18.30 0.01
CA CYS A 38 0.89 18.07 0.45
C CYS A 38 0.41 16.60 0.33
N SER A 39 1.34 15.66 0.20
CA SER A 39 1.05 14.23 0.26
C SER A 39 2.05 13.48 1.13
N VAL A 40 1.65 12.30 1.62
CA VAL A 40 2.52 11.40 2.39
C VAL A 40 2.27 9.97 1.94
N THR A 41 3.34 9.23 1.71
CA THR A 41 3.29 7.79 1.39
C THR A 41 3.76 7.00 2.60
N TYR A 42 2.88 6.18 3.17
CA TYR A 42 3.20 5.28 4.27
C TYR A 42 3.33 3.84 3.76
N GLY A 43 4.44 3.18 4.08
CA GLY A 43 4.62 1.76 3.89
C GLY A 43 4.43 0.99 5.19
N TYR A 44 3.68 -0.10 5.11
CA TYR A 44 3.46 -1.00 6.23
C TYR A 44 4.27 -2.26 6.02
N THR A 45 5.10 -2.58 7.01
CA THR A 45 6.01 -3.71 6.95
C THR A 45 5.72 -4.71 8.06
N GLN A 46 5.74 -6.00 7.72
CA GLN A 46 5.63 -7.10 8.67
C GLN A 46 6.77 -8.09 8.37
N ASN A 47 7.53 -8.49 9.39
CA ASN A 47 8.74 -9.32 9.23
C ASN A 47 9.71 -8.75 8.18
N ASN A 48 9.94 -7.43 8.21
CA ASN A 48 10.74 -6.67 7.23
C ASN A 48 10.28 -6.74 5.77
N LYS A 49 9.08 -7.28 5.49
CA LYS A 49 8.48 -7.29 4.15
C LYS A 49 7.41 -6.21 4.05
N LEU A 50 7.44 -5.41 2.98
CA LEU A 50 6.38 -4.45 2.67
C LEU A 50 5.11 -5.21 2.29
N ILE A 51 4.01 -4.96 3.02
CA ILE A 51 2.73 -5.65 2.85
C ILE A 51 1.61 -4.72 2.36
N ALA A 52 1.71 -3.42 2.65
CA ALA A 52 0.76 -2.42 2.16
C ALA A 52 1.41 -1.05 2.01
N VAL A 53 0.79 -0.20 1.19
CA VAL A 53 1.14 1.20 0.99
C VAL A 53 -0.14 2.02 1.12
N GLU A 54 -0.13 3.02 2.00
CA GLU A 54 -1.15 4.05 2.11
C GLU A 54 -0.61 5.31 1.46
N TYR A 55 -1.42 5.92 0.60
CA TYR A 55 -1.12 7.21 0.03
C TYR A 55 -2.14 8.23 0.47
N THR A 56 -1.66 9.29 1.13
CA THR A 56 -2.49 10.37 1.67
C THR A 56 -2.23 11.66 0.90
N GLN A 57 -3.28 12.42 0.63
CA GLN A 57 -3.20 13.76 0.06
C GLN A 57 -4.08 14.70 0.88
N LEU A 58 -3.59 15.91 1.14
CA LEU A 58 -4.35 16.95 1.82
C LEU A 58 -4.93 16.50 3.18
N GLY A 59 -4.23 15.60 3.87
CA GLY A 59 -4.66 15.05 5.17
C GLY A 59 -5.70 13.93 5.10
N ALA A 60 -6.03 13.42 3.92
CA ALA A 60 -6.96 12.30 3.75
C ALA A 60 -6.33 11.15 2.97
N VAL A 61 -6.69 9.92 3.34
CA VAL A 61 -6.35 8.72 2.56
C VAL A 61 -6.96 8.84 1.18
N SER A 62 -6.09 8.82 0.16
CA SER A 62 -6.49 8.84 -1.24
C SER A 62 -6.52 7.42 -1.81
N GLU A 63 -5.50 6.62 -1.52
CA GLU A 63 -5.37 5.27 -2.08
C GLU A 63 -4.70 4.29 -1.10
N TRP A 64 -5.12 3.04 -1.20
CA TRP A 64 -4.51 1.90 -0.53
C TRP A 64 -4.07 0.86 -1.54
N TRP A 65 -2.90 0.29 -1.30
CA TRP A 65 -2.34 -0.80 -2.08
C TRP A 65 -1.89 -1.90 -1.14
N ILE A 66 -2.30 -3.14 -1.39
CA ILE A 66 -1.83 -4.32 -0.63
C ILE A 66 -1.06 -5.25 -1.54
N LYS A 67 -0.02 -5.88 -1.00
CA LYS A 67 0.80 -6.80 -1.77
C LYS A 67 -0.04 -7.97 -2.25
N GLU A 68 0.07 -8.29 -3.53
CA GLU A 68 -0.57 -9.48 -4.08
C GLU A 68 0.04 -10.70 -3.39
N LYS A 69 -0.81 -11.63 -2.94
CA LYS A 69 -0.30 -12.93 -2.51
C LYS A 69 0.35 -13.54 -3.74
N GLU A 70 1.61 -13.97 -3.61
CA GLU A 70 2.19 -14.86 -4.60
C GLU A 70 1.18 -15.99 -4.82
N PRO A 71 0.83 -16.35 -6.06
CA PRO A 71 0.05 -17.55 -6.25
C PRO A 71 0.79 -18.64 -5.50
N CYS A 72 0.12 -19.33 -4.56
CA CYS A 72 0.64 -20.60 -4.10
C CYS A 72 0.84 -21.42 -5.38
N SER A 73 2.08 -21.57 -5.82
CA SER A 73 2.44 -22.67 -6.68
C SER A 73 1.99 -23.88 -5.89
N ASN A 74 0.86 -24.46 -6.29
CA ASN A 74 0.50 -25.80 -5.85
C ASN A 74 1.60 -26.69 -6.42
N GLU A 75 2.70 -26.82 -5.69
CA GLU A 75 3.40 -28.09 -5.58
C GLU A 75 2.31 -29.06 -5.14
N HIS A 76 1.83 -29.90 -6.05
CA HIS A 76 1.55 -31.31 -5.79
C HIS A 76 1.69 -32.00 -7.16
N ALA A 77 2.85 -32.64 -7.30
CA ALA A 77 3.11 -33.76 -8.20
C ALA A 77 2.28 -34.98 -7.80
#